data_AF-A0A9X0CEL0-F1
#
_entry.id   AF-A0A9X0CEL0-F1
#
_cell.length_a   1.000
_cell.length_b   1.000
_cell.length_c   1.000
_cell.angle_alpha   90.00
_cell.angle_beta   90.00
_cell.angle_gamma   90.00
#
_symmetry.space_group_name_H-M   'P 1'
#
loop_
_entity.id
_entity.type
_entity.pdbx_description
1 polymer ?
#
loop_
_entity_poly.entity_id
_entity_poly.type
_entity_poly.pdbx_seq_one_letter_code
_entity_poly.pdbx_strand_id
1 'polypeptide(L)'
;MGSSCSGLSPDCEIIVKTGDVKGAATDANIYCALYNEDKTRSRDLYLHCKWKDDFGKGSVDNFKVHSFGLPPGPLHRIEIWRDDSGIGDDWYVEWIKVKMLNPASTEEAVMFPCNRWVKAERRLNLTQYDCVLPQFDENPEQRKQELEDKRDLYRLSIKEPGFPKQVENCPKEENFSNDYKWDIGKSAAKVVVECLLVKLTSDPWDTLDDCADLYQGILPMPNGYYNWKKDSNFGSQRVQGCNPTILRLCTEIPENFKVTAELVEPFLRGMTLEDAMKNKKIYIVNLQKLSDIHCRFNRLICTPMALFFVNNRQELMPIAIQLFQKPADDNPVFVPSDSKYTWMMAKMYYNNADAAFHQSCTHLGFTHLVAETMCVGTHRQLSPSHPVFQLLAPHYLYLLAINSLAFTALIAPDGWVDKTMTTGAEGMKELIKYSWPSWRMDIDGWLPADWLTEGYVVTSIKFTFETAFEVDDVEAFPNYPYRDDALLLFEAIHTYVREVLQAFYDTPEKLTGDWEIQNWDTR
;
A
#
# COMPACT_ATOMS: atom_id res chain seq x y z
N MET A 1 -27.88 38.92 13.42
CA MET A 1 -27.49 40.35 13.28
C MET A 1 -25.98 40.39 13.17
N GLY A 2 -25.46 40.74 12.00
CA GLY A 2 -24.04 40.64 11.66
C GLY A 2 -23.17 41.61 12.47
N SER A 3 -22.03 41.12 12.93
CA SER A 3 -20.99 41.88 13.61
C SER A 3 -20.29 42.85 12.64
N SER A 4 -20.89 44.03 12.44
CA SER A 4 -20.14 45.21 12.02
C SER A 4 -20.55 46.41 12.85
N CYS A 5 -20.21 46.40 14.15
CA CYS A 5 -20.39 47.55 15.05
C CYS A 5 -19.25 47.73 16.06
N SER A 6 -18.00 47.41 15.70
CA SER A 6 -16.84 47.94 16.43
C SER A 6 -15.84 48.51 15.45
N GLY A 7 -15.55 49.82 15.52
CA GLY A 7 -14.43 50.45 14.81
C GLY A 7 -13.05 50.04 15.36
N LEU A 8 -12.96 48.85 15.93
CA LEU A 8 -11.75 48.28 16.51
C LEU A 8 -11.01 47.51 15.41
N SER A 9 -9.68 47.52 15.46
CA SER A 9 -8.84 46.72 14.56
C SER A 9 -8.86 45.24 15.00
N PRO A 10 -9.04 44.28 14.07
CA PRO A 10 -9.06 42.85 14.42
C PRO A 10 -7.79 42.46 15.20
N ASP A 11 -7.96 41.59 16.20
CA ASP A 11 -6.88 41.10 17.07
C ASP A 11 -6.52 39.64 16.78
N CYS A 12 -7.25 38.98 15.87
CA CYS A 12 -7.06 37.59 15.49
C CYS A 12 -7.34 37.38 13.98
N GLU A 13 -6.59 36.49 13.34
CA GLU A 13 -6.81 35.98 11.98
C GLU A 13 -6.95 34.46 12.02
N ILE A 14 -8.09 33.97 11.53
CA ILE A 14 -8.41 32.54 11.44
C ILE A 14 -8.34 32.14 9.97
N ILE A 15 -7.54 31.14 9.65
CA ILE A 15 -7.32 30.67 8.28
C ILE A 15 -7.83 29.24 8.22
N VAL A 16 -8.78 28.97 7.33
CA VAL A 16 -9.38 27.64 7.19
C VAL A 16 -9.13 27.08 5.81
N LYS A 17 -8.71 25.82 5.75
CA LYS A 17 -8.62 25.04 4.52
C LYS A 17 -9.79 24.06 4.45
N THR A 18 -10.65 24.26 3.47
CA THR A 18 -11.66 23.26 3.08
C THR A 18 -10.99 22.21 2.21
N GLY A 19 -11.26 20.93 2.46
CA GLY A 19 -10.64 19.84 1.68
C GLY A 19 -11.18 19.72 0.25
N ASP A 20 -10.56 18.84 -0.54
CA ASP A 20 -10.86 18.63 -1.96
C ASP A 20 -11.62 17.32 -2.25
N VAL A 21 -12.16 16.68 -1.21
CA VAL A 21 -13.03 15.50 -1.34
C VAL A 21 -14.39 15.88 -1.95
N LYS A 22 -15.13 14.88 -2.46
CA LYS A 22 -16.45 15.14 -3.06
C LYS A 22 -17.44 15.60 -2.00
N GLY A 23 -18.08 16.75 -2.23
CA GLY A 23 -19.05 17.35 -1.32
C GLY A 23 -18.42 18.07 -0.12
N ALA A 24 -17.12 18.40 -0.18
CA ALA A 24 -16.42 19.05 0.93
C ALA A 24 -16.90 20.48 1.25
N ALA A 25 -17.49 21.18 0.27
CA ALA A 25 -17.90 22.58 0.40
C ALA A 25 -19.17 22.75 1.22
N THR A 26 -19.43 23.96 1.71
CA THR A 26 -20.66 24.27 2.44
C THR A 26 -21.09 25.72 2.23
N ASP A 27 -22.41 25.93 2.18
CA ASP A 27 -23.04 27.27 2.21
C ASP A 27 -23.58 27.63 3.61
N ALA A 28 -23.28 26.80 4.61
CA ALA A 28 -23.75 26.97 5.97
C ALA A 28 -23.08 28.13 6.69
N ASN A 29 -23.71 28.65 7.74
CA ASN A 29 -23.04 29.61 8.60
C ASN A 29 -22.05 28.88 9.51
N ILE A 30 -20.79 29.30 9.46
CA ILE A 30 -19.70 28.72 10.24
C ILE A 30 -19.37 29.60 11.43
N TYR A 31 -19.17 28.94 12.57
CA TYR A 31 -18.83 29.58 13.82
C TYR A 31 -17.67 28.86 14.49
N CYS A 32 -16.89 29.60 15.27
CA CYS A 32 -15.90 29.01 16.15
C CYS A 32 -15.75 29.75 17.47
N ALA A 33 -15.09 29.11 18.43
CA ALA A 33 -14.63 29.73 19.67
C ALA A 33 -13.21 29.26 19.99
N LEU A 34 -12.40 30.19 20.51
CA LEU A 34 -11.01 29.95 20.88
C LEU A 34 -10.88 29.78 22.39
N TYR A 35 -9.94 28.95 22.81
CA TYR A 35 -9.62 28.70 24.21
C TYR A 35 -8.12 28.81 24.44
N ASN A 36 -7.75 29.50 25.52
CA ASN A 36 -6.38 29.49 26.04
C ASN A 36 -6.13 28.24 26.92
N GLU A 37 -4.88 27.97 27.27
CA GLU A 37 -4.49 26.88 28.19
C GLU A 37 -5.18 26.98 29.57
N ASP A 38 -5.47 28.19 30.04
CA ASP A 38 -6.21 28.45 31.29
C ASP A 38 -7.72 28.16 31.18
N LYS A 39 -8.16 27.63 30.03
CA LYS A 39 -9.54 27.32 29.65
C LYS A 39 -10.45 28.54 29.49
N THR A 40 -9.89 29.76 29.48
CA THR A 40 -10.64 30.97 29.15
C THR A 40 -11.12 30.87 27.70
N ARG A 41 -12.42 31.13 27.48
CA ARG A 41 -13.09 30.99 26.18
C ARG A 41 -13.42 32.35 25.58
N SER A 42 -13.22 32.51 24.28
CA SER A 42 -13.74 33.65 23.52
C SER A 42 -15.28 33.64 23.44
N ARG A 43 -15.86 34.75 22.99
CA ARG A 43 -17.21 34.74 22.41
C ARG A 43 -17.23 33.93 21.12
N ASP A 44 -18.43 33.55 20.70
CA ASP A 44 -18.65 32.89 19.42
C ASP A 44 -18.28 33.86 18.28
N LEU A 45 -17.47 33.37 17.36
CA LEU A 45 -16.94 34.10 16.22
C LEU A 45 -17.66 33.59 14.98
N TYR A 46 -18.32 34.48 14.26
CA TYR A 46 -18.92 34.16 12.96
C TYR A 46 -17.87 34.32 11.86
N LEU A 47 -17.58 33.25 11.13
CA LEU A 47 -16.59 33.23 10.08
C LEU A 47 -17.25 33.54 8.73
N HIS A 48 -17.08 34.78 8.27
CA HIS A 48 -17.63 35.21 6.98
C HIS A 48 -16.82 36.38 6.39
N CYS A 49 -16.45 36.25 5.12
CA CYS A 49 -15.90 37.34 4.32
C CYS A 49 -17.01 37.97 3.48
N LYS A 50 -17.31 39.24 3.76
CA LYS A 50 -18.26 39.99 2.94
C LYS A 50 -17.77 40.01 1.48
N TRP A 51 -18.66 39.66 0.55
CA TRP A 51 -18.46 39.69 -0.91
C TRP A 51 -17.58 38.59 -1.50
N LYS A 52 -17.30 37.53 -0.75
CA LYS A 52 -16.63 36.33 -1.23
C LYS A 52 -17.50 35.12 -0.93
N ASP A 53 -17.48 34.15 -1.84
CA ASP A 53 -17.98 32.81 -1.56
C ASP A 53 -16.92 32.07 -0.74
N ASP A 54 -17.24 31.79 0.53
CA ASP A 54 -16.32 31.17 1.49
C ASP A 54 -16.54 29.65 1.52
N PHE A 55 -15.56 28.89 2.00
CA PHE A 55 -15.68 27.45 2.24
C PHE A 55 -15.97 26.61 0.98
N GLY A 56 -15.58 27.13 -0.18
CA GLY A 56 -15.57 26.39 -1.43
C GLY A 56 -14.64 25.16 -1.35
N LYS A 57 -14.92 24.15 -2.16
CA LYS A 57 -14.11 22.94 -2.23
C LYS A 57 -12.64 23.28 -2.52
N GLY A 58 -11.71 22.80 -1.68
CA GLY A 58 -10.28 23.06 -1.83
C GLY A 58 -9.84 24.50 -1.51
N SER A 59 -10.75 25.38 -1.03
CA SER A 59 -10.44 26.78 -0.76
C SER A 59 -9.55 26.97 0.47
N VAL A 60 -8.83 28.10 0.50
CA VAL A 60 -8.24 28.65 1.71
C VAL A 60 -8.85 30.01 1.96
N ASP A 61 -9.52 30.16 3.11
CA ASP A 61 -10.27 31.35 3.50
C ASP A 61 -9.67 31.97 4.76
N ASN A 62 -9.59 33.31 4.81
CA ASN A 62 -8.93 34.06 5.87
C ASN A 62 -9.92 35.03 6.52
N PHE A 63 -10.13 34.90 7.82
CA PHE A 63 -11.13 35.65 8.58
C PHE A 63 -10.44 36.50 9.65
N LYS A 64 -10.49 37.81 9.49
CA LYS A 64 -10.01 38.76 10.50
C LYS A 64 -11.13 39.09 11.46
N VAL A 65 -10.97 38.69 12.72
CA VAL A 65 -12.01 38.71 13.74
C VAL A 65 -11.50 39.38 15.02
N HIS A 66 -12.44 39.65 15.92
CA HIS A 66 -12.15 40.08 17.29
C HIS A 66 -12.39 38.91 18.24
N SER A 67 -11.35 38.39 18.89
CA SER A 67 -11.43 37.33 19.89
C SER A 67 -11.95 37.84 21.24
N PHE A 68 -13.08 38.57 21.23
CA PHE A 68 -13.67 39.18 22.42
C PHE A 68 -13.80 38.18 23.57
N GLY A 69 -13.36 38.57 24.77
CA GLY A 69 -13.42 37.73 25.96
C GLY A 69 -12.25 36.76 26.11
N LEU A 70 -11.35 36.68 25.12
CA LEU A 70 -10.10 35.95 25.22
C LEU A 70 -8.94 36.90 25.56
N PRO A 71 -8.34 36.83 26.76
CA PRO A 71 -7.16 37.61 27.08
C PRO A 71 -5.92 37.10 26.30
N PRO A 72 -4.86 37.91 26.15
CA PRO A 72 -3.60 37.43 25.59
C PRO A 72 -3.06 36.23 26.37
N GLY A 73 -2.70 35.17 25.67
CA GLY A 73 -2.19 33.93 26.25
C GLY A 73 -2.00 32.84 25.20
N PRO A 74 -1.39 31.70 25.57
CA PRO A 74 -1.19 30.57 24.68
C PRO A 74 -2.54 29.93 24.32
N LEU A 75 -2.79 29.79 23.01
CA LEU A 75 -3.96 29.10 22.48
C LEU A 75 -3.80 27.59 22.64
N HIS A 76 -4.84 26.94 23.14
CA HIS A 76 -4.86 25.49 23.40
C HIS A 76 -5.83 24.75 22.49
N ARG A 77 -7.02 25.31 22.27
CA ARG A 77 -8.13 24.62 21.61
C ARG A 77 -8.98 25.56 20.76
N ILE A 78 -9.50 25.04 19.67
CA ILE A 78 -10.58 25.64 18.88
C ILE A 78 -11.81 24.72 18.90
N GLU A 79 -12.97 25.32 19.14
CA GLU A 79 -14.29 24.71 18.93
C GLU A 79 -14.83 25.26 17.61
N ILE A 80 -15.18 24.40 16.64
CA ILE A 80 -15.73 24.81 15.33
C ILE A 80 -17.03 24.06 15.03
N TRP A 81 -18.03 24.77 14.48
CA TRP A 81 -19.33 24.19 14.12
C TRP A 81 -20.01 24.97 13.00
N ARG A 82 -21.00 24.33 12.38
CA ARG A 82 -21.92 24.95 11.43
C ARG A 82 -23.34 24.97 12.00
N ASP A 83 -24.21 25.85 11.50
CA ASP A 83 -25.65 25.73 11.73
C ASP A 83 -26.31 24.75 10.76
N ASP A 84 -27.65 24.66 10.76
CA ASP A 84 -28.43 23.79 9.87
C ASP A 84 -28.83 24.47 8.55
N SER A 85 -28.28 25.65 8.24
CA SER A 85 -28.54 26.31 6.96
C SER A 85 -27.81 25.61 5.81
N GLY A 86 -28.33 25.77 4.59
CA GLY A 86 -27.88 25.03 3.40
C GLY A 86 -28.52 23.65 3.27
N ILE A 87 -28.70 23.18 2.03
CA ILE A 87 -29.33 21.86 1.77
C ILE A 87 -28.24 20.78 1.77
N GLY A 88 -28.29 19.90 2.77
CA GLY A 88 -27.97 18.48 2.59
C GLY A 88 -26.50 18.02 2.61
N ASP A 89 -25.52 18.83 3.02
CA ASP A 89 -24.12 18.38 3.10
C ASP A 89 -23.40 18.80 4.40
N ASP A 90 -22.49 17.92 4.87
CA ASP A 90 -21.50 18.20 5.90
C ASP A 90 -20.33 19.03 5.30
N TRP A 91 -19.55 19.72 6.12
CA TRP A 91 -18.39 20.49 5.64
C TRP A 91 -17.07 19.78 5.96
N TYR A 92 -16.23 19.49 4.97
CA TYR A 92 -14.95 18.80 5.22
C TYR A 92 -13.80 19.79 5.39
N VAL A 93 -13.24 19.84 6.59
CA VAL A 93 -12.14 20.74 6.97
C VAL A 93 -10.83 19.95 6.99
N GLU A 94 -9.82 20.43 6.27
CA GLU A 94 -8.49 19.83 6.25
C GLU A 94 -7.68 20.32 7.46
N TRP A 95 -7.59 21.64 7.63
CA TRP A 95 -6.91 22.26 8.77
C TRP A 95 -7.39 23.69 9.03
N ILE A 96 -7.10 24.17 10.25
CA ILE A 96 -7.34 25.55 10.68
C ILE A 96 -6.04 26.10 11.27
N LYS A 97 -5.71 27.35 10.95
CA LYS A 97 -4.60 28.10 11.57
C LYS A 97 -5.14 29.34 12.26
N VAL A 98 -4.61 29.65 13.43
CA VAL A 98 -4.99 30.84 14.20
C VAL A 98 -3.77 31.70 14.46
N LYS A 99 -3.84 32.97 14.04
CA LYS A 99 -2.78 33.96 14.22
C LYS A 99 -3.28 35.10 15.09
N MET A 100 -2.64 35.32 16.22
CA MET A 100 -2.90 36.49 17.07
C MET A 100 -2.22 37.72 16.47
N LEU A 101 -3.01 38.78 16.26
CA LEU A 101 -2.56 40.05 15.68
C LEU A 101 -2.27 41.12 16.75
N ASN A 102 -2.84 40.99 17.95
CA ASN A 102 -2.61 41.92 19.05
C ASN A 102 -2.55 41.23 20.44
N PRO A 103 -1.40 41.24 21.15
CA PRO A 103 -0.13 41.83 20.70
C PRO A 103 0.37 41.14 19.43
N ALA A 104 1.01 41.90 18.54
CA ALA A 104 1.57 41.34 17.32
C ALA A 104 2.61 40.29 17.72
N SER A 105 2.27 39.02 17.51
CA SER A 105 3.20 37.91 17.76
C SER A 105 4.07 37.69 16.52
N THR A 106 5.36 37.45 16.73
CA THR A 106 6.27 36.95 15.71
C THR A 106 6.22 35.43 15.59
N GLU A 107 5.47 34.74 16.47
CA GLU A 107 5.29 33.30 16.45
C GLU A 107 4.48 32.85 15.24
N GLU A 108 4.72 31.62 14.81
CA GLU A 108 3.94 30.99 13.74
C GLU A 108 2.48 30.82 14.17
N ALA A 109 1.57 30.82 13.19
CA ALA A 109 0.16 30.59 13.45
C ALA A 109 -0.05 29.20 14.08
N VAL A 110 -0.85 29.14 15.14
CA VAL A 110 -1.17 27.89 15.85
C VAL A 110 -1.99 27.00 14.93
N MET A 111 -1.55 25.75 14.76
CA MET A 111 -2.09 24.80 13.80
C MET A 111 -3.04 23.79 14.47
N PHE A 112 -4.22 23.64 13.88
CA PHE A 112 -5.24 22.67 14.24
C PHE A 112 -5.55 21.82 13.00
N PRO A 113 -4.82 20.70 12.77
CA PRO A 113 -5.21 19.70 11.78
C PRO A 113 -6.63 19.20 12.10
N CYS A 114 -7.46 19.00 11.08
CA CYS A 114 -8.84 18.60 11.27
C CYS A 114 -9.16 17.29 10.54
N ASN A 115 -9.02 17.27 9.21
CA ASN A 115 -9.37 16.14 8.33
C ASN A 115 -10.71 15.44 8.68
N ARG A 116 -11.73 16.24 9.04
CA ARG A 116 -13.04 15.75 9.50
C ARG A 116 -14.19 16.47 8.81
N TRP A 117 -15.33 15.78 8.77
CA TRP A 117 -16.62 16.38 8.44
C TRP A 117 -17.19 17.10 9.68
N VAL A 118 -17.43 18.41 9.55
CA VAL A 118 -18.18 19.22 10.50
C VAL A 118 -19.67 19.07 10.17
N LYS A 119 -20.39 18.37 11.05
CA LYS A 119 -21.83 18.11 10.95
C LYS A 119 -22.64 19.20 11.65
N ALA A 120 -23.89 19.43 11.25
CA ALA A 120 -24.73 20.50 11.80
C ALA A 120 -25.04 20.32 13.29
N GLU A 121 -25.17 19.08 13.73
CA GLU A 121 -25.63 18.71 15.07
C GLU A 121 -24.47 18.64 16.07
N ARG A 122 -23.23 18.90 15.64
CA ARG A 122 -22.03 18.65 16.44
C ARG A 122 -21.05 19.80 16.36
N ARG A 123 -20.33 20.00 17.46
CA ARG A 123 -19.20 20.92 17.53
C ARG A 123 -17.93 20.10 17.62
N LEU A 124 -16.98 20.38 16.74
CA LEU A 124 -15.66 19.76 16.79
C LEU A 124 -14.75 20.56 17.71
N ASN A 125 -14.18 19.89 18.69
CA ASN A 125 -13.13 20.41 19.54
C ASN A 125 -11.80 19.85 19.04
N LEU A 126 -10.87 20.74 18.71
CA LEU A 126 -9.52 20.40 18.24
C LEU A 126 -8.51 21.08 19.15
N THR A 127 -7.61 20.30 19.73
CA THR A 127 -6.43 20.82 20.42
C THR A 127 -5.31 21.11 19.42
N GLN A 128 -4.28 21.84 19.82
CA GLN A 128 -3.12 22.07 18.98
C GLN A 128 -2.54 20.73 18.49
N TYR A 129 -2.34 20.61 17.17
CA TYR A 129 -1.93 19.39 16.45
C TYR A 129 -2.90 18.20 16.48
N ASP A 130 -3.88 18.18 17.39
CA ASP A 130 -4.91 17.15 17.50
C ASP A 130 -4.35 15.71 17.45
N CYS A 131 -3.32 15.44 18.25
CA CYS A 131 -2.62 14.16 18.28
C CYS A 131 -2.40 13.71 19.73
N VAL A 132 -3.24 12.79 20.20
CA VAL A 132 -3.30 12.39 21.62
C VAL A 132 -3.77 10.94 21.79
N LEU A 133 -3.16 10.24 22.77
CA LEU A 133 -3.60 8.91 23.18
C LEU A 133 -4.98 8.97 23.87
N PRO A 134 -5.82 7.94 23.72
CA PRO A 134 -7.21 8.01 24.15
C PRO A 134 -7.38 8.21 25.67
N GLN A 135 -6.44 7.72 26.48
CA GLN A 135 -6.45 7.91 27.94
C GLN A 135 -6.12 9.34 28.40
N PHE A 136 -5.64 10.21 27.50
CA PHE A 136 -5.29 11.60 27.78
C PHE A 136 -6.11 12.62 26.99
N ASP A 137 -7.10 12.15 26.21
CA ASP A 137 -7.94 13.03 25.41
C ASP A 137 -8.89 13.84 26.30
N GLU A 138 -8.93 15.17 26.08
CA GLU A 138 -9.84 16.08 26.78
C GLU A 138 -11.30 15.99 26.26
N ASN A 139 -11.53 15.33 25.12
CA ASN A 139 -12.82 15.23 24.45
C ASN A 139 -13.24 13.77 24.19
N PRO A 140 -13.33 12.91 25.23
CA PRO A 140 -13.56 11.46 25.07
C PRO A 140 -14.90 11.11 24.42
N GLU A 141 -15.95 11.92 24.63
CA GLU A 141 -17.26 11.69 23.99
C GLU A 141 -17.22 11.97 22.48
N GLN A 142 -16.50 13.01 22.04
CA GLN A 142 -16.29 13.27 20.61
C GLN A 142 -15.52 12.10 19.98
N ARG A 143 -14.42 11.68 20.62
CA ARG A 143 -13.61 10.56 20.17
C ARG A 143 -14.41 9.27 20.00
N LYS A 144 -15.24 8.94 20.99
CA LYS A 144 -16.15 7.79 20.94
C LYS A 144 -17.14 7.89 19.78
N GLN A 145 -17.76 9.05 19.60
CA GLN A 145 -18.72 9.27 18.53
C GLN A 145 -18.08 9.20 17.14
N GLU A 146 -16.86 9.73 16.98
CA GLU A 146 -16.09 9.63 15.74
C GLU A 146 -15.80 8.17 15.38
N LEU A 147 -15.41 7.34 16.36
CA LEU A 147 -15.21 5.91 16.14
C LEU A 147 -16.50 5.17 15.78
N GLU A 148 -17.63 5.52 16.40
CA GLU A 148 -18.94 4.95 16.06
C GLU A 148 -19.31 5.28 14.61
N ASP A 149 -19.21 6.56 14.22
CA ASP A 149 -19.45 7.01 12.84
C ASP A 149 -18.52 6.28 11.84
N LYS A 150 -17.24 6.13 12.18
CA LYS A 150 -16.27 5.42 11.32
C LYS A 150 -16.59 3.92 11.22
N ARG A 151 -17.05 3.27 12.30
CA ARG A 151 -17.47 1.86 12.25
C ARG A 151 -18.69 1.63 11.38
N ASP A 152 -19.58 2.63 11.31
CA ASP A 152 -20.74 2.62 10.42
C ASP A 152 -20.38 2.88 8.96
N LEU A 153 -19.40 3.75 8.69
CA LEU A 153 -18.95 4.10 7.34
C LEU A 153 -18.01 3.05 6.74
N TYR A 154 -17.05 2.55 7.51
CA TYR A 154 -16.04 1.58 7.08
C TYR A 154 -16.45 0.17 7.48
N ARG A 155 -17.54 -0.33 6.88
CA ARG A 155 -18.03 -1.70 7.12
C ARG A 155 -17.18 -2.71 6.38
N LEU A 156 -16.90 -3.84 7.02
CA LEU A 156 -16.16 -4.95 6.43
C LEU A 156 -17.12 -5.88 5.68
N SER A 157 -16.69 -6.34 4.52
CA SER A 157 -17.37 -7.33 3.69
C SER A 157 -16.36 -8.34 3.14
N ILE A 158 -16.81 -9.53 2.80
CA ILE A 158 -16.01 -10.49 2.02
C ILE A 158 -16.63 -10.49 0.62
N LYS A 159 -15.97 -9.82 -0.32
CA LYS A 159 -16.46 -9.73 -1.72
C LYS A 159 -16.26 -11.04 -2.47
N GLU A 160 -15.23 -11.80 -2.11
CA GLU A 160 -14.88 -13.08 -2.73
C GLU A 160 -14.50 -14.10 -1.63
N PRO A 161 -15.04 -15.33 -1.64
CA PRO A 161 -14.72 -16.34 -0.63
C PRO A 161 -13.22 -16.66 -0.55
N GLY A 162 -12.65 -16.55 0.65
CA GLY A 162 -11.23 -16.82 0.91
C GLY A 162 -10.29 -15.64 0.71
N PHE A 163 -10.82 -14.46 0.38
CA PHE A 163 -10.03 -13.22 0.41
C PHE A 163 -9.97 -12.62 1.82
N PRO A 164 -9.00 -11.72 2.10
CA PRO A 164 -9.08 -10.80 3.23
C PRO A 164 -10.38 -10.00 3.21
N LYS A 165 -10.85 -9.50 4.37
CA LYS A 165 -12.06 -8.66 4.42
C LYS A 165 -11.78 -7.29 3.76
N GLN A 166 -12.66 -6.83 2.88
CA GLN A 166 -12.58 -5.54 2.21
C GLN A 166 -13.58 -4.54 2.77
N VAL A 167 -13.46 -3.27 2.38
CA VAL A 167 -14.53 -2.30 2.64
C VAL A 167 -15.79 -2.65 1.82
N GLU A 168 -16.96 -2.60 2.45
CA GLU A 168 -18.26 -2.89 1.81
C GLU A 168 -18.52 -1.91 0.65
N ASN A 169 -18.42 -0.62 0.93
CA ASN A 169 -18.53 0.46 -0.04
C ASN A 169 -17.42 1.47 0.19
N CYS A 170 -16.77 1.94 -0.89
CA CYS A 170 -15.72 2.96 -0.78
C CYS A 170 -16.30 4.27 -0.24
N PRO A 171 -15.85 4.77 0.94
CA PRO A 171 -16.32 6.03 1.48
C PRO A 171 -16.03 7.21 0.54
N LYS A 172 -16.88 8.24 0.55
CA LYS A 172 -16.73 9.40 -0.34
C LYS A 172 -15.41 10.15 -0.15
N GLU A 173 -14.88 10.15 1.07
CA GLU A 173 -13.61 10.78 1.46
C GLU A 173 -12.38 10.01 1.01
N GLU A 174 -12.53 8.72 0.71
CA GLU A 174 -11.44 7.84 0.25
C GLU A 174 -11.33 7.80 -1.28
N ASN A 175 -12.32 8.40 -1.96
CA ASN A 175 -12.40 8.38 -3.41
C ASN A 175 -11.32 9.29 -4.01
N PHE A 176 -10.86 8.96 -5.21
CA PHE A 176 -9.91 9.81 -5.94
C PHE A 176 -10.42 11.25 -6.04
N SER A 177 -9.50 12.19 -5.87
CA SER A 177 -9.78 13.61 -6.15
C SER A 177 -10.18 13.78 -7.62
N ASN A 178 -10.84 14.89 -7.94
CA ASN A 178 -11.25 15.14 -9.32
C ASN A 178 -10.04 15.28 -10.26
N ASP A 179 -8.98 15.91 -9.77
CA ASP A 179 -7.73 16.08 -10.52
C ASP A 179 -7.09 14.72 -10.79
N TYR A 180 -7.06 13.84 -9.78
CA TYR A 180 -6.54 12.49 -9.97
C TYR A 180 -7.39 11.68 -10.97
N LYS A 181 -8.73 11.77 -10.89
CA LYS A 181 -9.63 11.14 -11.89
C LYS A 181 -9.39 11.67 -13.30
N TRP A 182 -9.16 12.98 -13.43
CA TRP A 182 -8.83 13.61 -14.70
C TRP A 182 -7.51 13.08 -15.25
N ASP A 183 -6.49 12.96 -14.41
CA ASP A 183 -5.18 12.41 -14.81
C ASP A 183 -5.27 10.93 -15.22
N ILE A 184 -6.03 10.10 -14.50
CA ILE A 184 -6.35 8.73 -14.92
C ILE A 184 -7.04 8.76 -16.30
N GLY A 185 -8.08 9.58 -16.46
CA GLY A 185 -8.87 9.66 -17.69
C GLY A 185 -8.02 10.11 -18.89
N LYS A 186 -7.17 11.11 -18.70
CA LYS A 186 -6.22 11.61 -19.70
C LYS A 186 -5.20 10.53 -20.08
N SER A 187 -4.66 9.82 -19.10
CA SER A 187 -3.70 8.74 -19.33
C SER A 187 -4.35 7.57 -20.07
N ALA A 188 -5.56 7.16 -19.67
CA ALA A 188 -6.31 6.10 -20.33
C ALA A 188 -6.67 6.48 -21.77
N ALA A 189 -7.16 7.69 -22.02
CA ALA A 189 -7.46 8.17 -23.36
C ALA A 189 -6.23 8.21 -24.26
N LYS A 190 -5.08 8.65 -23.71
CA LYS A 190 -3.79 8.62 -24.40
C LYS A 190 -3.44 7.19 -24.82
N VAL A 191 -3.46 6.23 -23.88
CA VAL A 191 -3.17 4.81 -24.16
C VAL A 191 -4.12 4.23 -25.20
N VAL A 192 -5.42 4.54 -25.16
CA VAL A 192 -6.40 4.03 -26.13
C VAL A 192 -6.11 4.54 -27.55
N VAL A 193 -5.91 5.85 -27.72
CA VAL A 193 -5.58 6.44 -29.03
C VAL A 193 -4.29 5.83 -29.57
N GLU A 194 -3.30 5.67 -28.71
CA GLU A 194 -2.00 5.12 -29.04
C GLU A 194 -2.06 3.62 -29.40
N CYS A 195 -2.81 2.80 -28.66
CA CYS A 195 -3.06 1.40 -29.00
C CYS A 195 -3.84 1.24 -30.32
N LEU A 196 -4.76 2.15 -30.64
CA LEU A 196 -5.45 2.16 -31.93
C LEU A 196 -4.48 2.44 -33.07
N LEU A 197 -3.55 3.38 -32.89
CA LEU A 197 -2.50 3.64 -33.88
C LEU A 197 -1.62 2.41 -34.09
N VAL A 198 -1.14 1.76 -33.02
CA VAL A 198 -0.37 0.51 -33.13
C VAL A 198 -1.14 -0.54 -33.92
N LYS A 199 -2.40 -0.81 -33.58
CA LYS A 199 -3.24 -1.78 -34.30
C LYS A 199 -3.43 -1.47 -35.79
N LEU A 200 -3.38 -0.20 -36.18
CA LEU A 200 -3.51 0.23 -37.58
C LEU A 200 -2.18 0.13 -38.33
N THR A 201 -1.04 0.15 -37.62
CA THR A 201 0.30 0.18 -38.20
C THR A 201 1.10 -1.11 -38.00
N SER A 202 0.65 -2.03 -37.14
CA SER A 202 1.31 -3.31 -36.85
C SER A 202 0.59 -4.47 -37.55
N ASP A 203 1.34 -5.30 -38.25
CA ASP A 203 0.87 -6.59 -38.75
C ASP A 203 0.82 -7.65 -37.63
N PRO A 204 0.12 -8.80 -37.82
CA PRO A 204 0.21 -9.93 -36.91
C PRO A 204 1.66 -10.40 -36.73
N TRP A 205 2.00 -10.93 -35.55
CA TRP A 205 3.37 -11.40 -35.27
C TRP A 205 3.68 -12.68 -36.04
N ASP A 206 4.69 -12.61 -36.90
CA ASP A 206 5.31 -13.73 -37.61
C ASP A 206 6.57 -14.22 -36.87
N THR A 207 7.25 -13.33 -36.16
CA THR A 207 8.46 -13.62 -35.37
C THR A 207 8.34 -13.12 -33.93
N LEU A 208 9.22 -13.62 -33.05
CA LEU A 208 9.31 -13.12 -31.68
C LEU A 208 9.83 -11.68 -31.60
N ASP A 209 10.57 -11.23 -32.62
CA ASP A 209 11.16 -9.90 -32.64
C ASP A 209 10.10 -8.84 -33.00
N ASP A 210 8.96 -9.23 -33.61
CA ASP A 210 7.81 -8.35 -33.91
C ASP A 210 7.14 -7.80 -32.65
N CYS A 211 7.38 -8.43 -31.48
CA CYS A 211 6.99 -7.87 -30.19
C CYS A 211 7.59 -6.48 -29.92
N ALA A 212 8.74 -6.18 -30.53
CA ALA A 212 9.38 -4.86 -30.47
C ALA A 212 8.48 -3.73 -31.00
N ASP A 213 7.58 -4.04 -31.93
CA ASP A 213 6.71 -3.05 -32.57
C ASP A 213 5.74 -2.40 -31.57
N LEU A 214 5.42 -3.10 -30.47
CA LEU A 214 4.66 -2.53 -29.34
C LEU A 214 5.40 -1.36 -28.66
N TYR A 215 6.73 -1.33 -28.76
CA TYR A 215 7.61 -0.36 -28.12
C TYR A 215 8.21 0.65 -29.10
N GLN A 216 7.90 0.54 -30.40
CA GLN A 216 8.29 1.52 -31.41
C GLN A 216 7.38 2.75 -31.31
N GLY A 217 7.64 3.59 -30.31
CA GLY A 217 6.99 4.88 -30.12
C GLY A 217 6.55 5.14 -28.68
N ILE A 218 5.45 4.50 -28.28
CA ILE A 218 4.61 4.89 -27.13
C ILE A 218 5.22 4.55 -25.77
N LEU A 219 5.73 3.32 -25.64
CA LEU A 219 6.44 2.86 -24.45
C LEU A 219 7.93 2.78 -24.78
N PRO A 220 8.82 3.24 -23.89
CA PRO A 220 10.25 3.04 -24.10
C PRO A 220 10.54 1.54 -24.18
N MET A 221 11.44 1.18 -25.10
CA MET A 221 11.90 -0.20 -25.23
C MET A 221 12.45 -0.67 -23.86
N PRO A 222 11.91 -1.75 -23.26
CA PRO A 222 12.38 -2.19 -21.96
C PRO A 222 13.82 -2.69 -22.08
N ASN A 223 14.65 -2.38 -21.08
CA ASN A 223 16.06 -2.82 -21.05
C ASN A 223 16.20 -4.35 -21.19
N GLY A 224 15.20 -5.11 -20.70
CA GLY A 224 15.13 -6.57 -20.82
C GLY A 224 14.98 -7.11 -22.25
N TYR A 225 14.57 -6.28 -23.21
CA TYR A 225 14.36 -6.71 -24.60
C TYR A 225 15.63 -7.28 -25.25
N TYR A 226 16.79 -6.69 -24.98
CA TYR A 226 18.04 -7.07 -25.65
C TYR A 226 18.67 -8.35 -25.09
N ASN A 227 18.22 -8.82 -23.93
CA ASN A 227 18.88 -9.90 -23.20
C ASN A 227 17.92 -10.94 -22.61
N TRP A 228 16.60 -10.88 -22.90
CA TRP A 228 15.62 -11.84 -22.38
C TRP A 228 15.95 -13.31 -22.69
N LYS A 229 16.66 -13.57 -23.80
CA LYS A 229 17.11 -14.92 -24.22
C LYS A 229 18.23 -15.49 -23.32
N LYS A 230 18.98 -14.64 -22.59
CA LYS A 230 20.14 -15.05 -21.77
C LYS A 230 19.72 -15.64 -20.43
N ASP A 231 20.41 -16.70 -19.99
CA ASP A 231 20.17 -17.36 -18.70
C ASP A 231 20.46 -16.46 -17.50
N SER A 232 21.51 -15.63 -17.58
CA SER A 232 21.83 -14.67 -16.52
C SER A 232 20.72 -13.63 -16.34
N ASN A 233 20.04 -13.22 -17.42
CA ASN A 233 18.91 -12.30 -17.34
C ASN A 233 17.63 -12.98 -16.86
N PHE A 234 17.47 -14.27 -17.13
CA PHE A 234 16.39 -15.06 -16.53
C PHE A 234 16.60 -15.13 -15.02
N GLY A 235 17.77 -15.55 -14.55
CA GLY A 235 18.06 -15.60 -13.12
C GLY A 235 18.01 -14.24 -12.41
N SER A 236 18.50 -13.16 -13.03
CA SER A 236 18.44 -11.82 -12.41
C SER A 236 17.01 -11.36 -12.11
N GLN A 237 16.01 -11.71 -12.92
CA GLN A 237 14.61 -11.35 -12.65
C GLN A 237 14.08 -11.87 -11.30
N ARG A 238 14.73 -12.86 -10.67
CA ARG A 238 14.28 -13.47 -9.39
C ARG A 238 14.76 -12.66 -8.19
N VAL A 239 15.69 -11.73 -8.42
CA VAL A 239 16.33 -10.93 -7.36
C VAL A 239 16.24 -9.43 -7.61
N GLN A 240 15.91 -9.01 -8.83
CA GLN A 240 15.74 -7.60 -9.22
C GLN A 240 14.61 -7.39 -10.24
N GLY A 241 13.77 -8.40 -10.50
CA GLY A 241 12.61 -8.29 -11.37
C GLY A 241 11.35 -7.86 -10.61
N CYS A 242 10.18 -8.15 -11.18
CA CYS A 242 8.89 -7.78 -10.58
C CYS A 242 8.46 -8.67 -9.41
N ASN A 243 8.98 -9.90 -9.32
CA ASN A 243 8.61 -10.85 -8.26
C ASN A 243 9.82 -11.39 -7.49
N PRO A 244 10.63 -10.52 -6.85
CA PRO A 244 11.88 -10.91 -6.23
C PRO A 244 11.69 -11.45 -4.81
N THR A 245 10.57 -12.10 -4.50
CA THR A 245 10.24 -12.48 -3.10
C THR A 245 10.01 -13.98 -2.91
N ILE A 246 10.10 -14.78 -3.99
CA ILE A 246 9.76 -16.22 -3.97
C ILE A 246 10.98 -17.15 -4.14
N LEU A 247 12.18 -16.61 -4.35
CA LEU A 247 13.42 -17.38 -4.38
C LEU A 247 13.76 -17.89 -2.98
N ARG A 248 14.17 -19.15 -2.88
CA ARG A 248 14.52 -19.80 -1.62
C ARG A 248 15.85 -20.52 -1.75
N LEU A 249 16.65 -20.58 -0.69
CA LEU A 249 17.78 -21.51 -0.67
C LEU A 249 17.24 -22.94 -0.76
N CYS A 250 17.86 -23.77 -1.61
CA CYS A 250 17.53 -25.17 -1.73
C CYS A 250 18.33 -25.98 -0.69
N THR A 251 17.71 -26.29 0.44
CA THR A 251 18.28 -27.20 1.45
C THR A 251 18.06 -28.67 1.08
N GLU A 252 16.98 -28.96 0.36
CA GLU A 252 16.63 -30.28 -0.16
C GLU A 252 15.93 -30.14 -1.52
N ILE A 253 16.19 -31.06 -2.44
CA ILE A 253 15.47 -31.12 -3.72
C ILE A 253 14.13 -31.83 -3.48
N PRO A 254 12.97 -31.20 -3.79
CA PRO A 254 11.68 -31.82 -3.62
C PRO A 254 11.58 -33.18 -4.33
N GLU A 255 11.02 -34.20 -3.68
CA GLU A 255 10.94 -35.56 -4.24
C GLU A 255 10.25 -35.64 -5.61
N ASN A 256 9.33 -34.71 -5.88
CA ASN A 256 8.59 -34.60 -7.12
C ASN A 256 9.32 -33.77 -8.19
N PHE A 257 10.47 -33.16 -7.89
CA PHE A 257 11.35 -32.51 -8.85
C PHE A 257 12.48 -33.48 -9.24
N LYS A 258 12.38 -34.10 -10.42
CA LYS A 258 13.27 -35.22 -10.82
C LYS A 258 14.65 -34.79 -11.31
N VAL A 259 15.25 -33.81 -10.64
CA VAL A 259 16.64 -33.39 -10.83
C VAL A 259 17.57 -34.49 -10.31
N THR A 260 18.60 -34.81 -11.08
CA THR A 260 19.69 -35.70 -10.66
C THR A 260 21.01 -34.94 -10.74
N ALA A 261 22.02 -35.40 -9.98
CA ALA A 261 23.37 -34.83 -10.03
C ALA A 261 23.93 -34.81 -11.47
N GLU A 262 23.76 -35.91 -12.20
CA GLU A 262 24.19 -36.03 -13.61
C GLU A 262 23.60 -34.94 -14.51
N LEU A 263 22.33 -34.56 -14.28
CA LEU A 263 21.66 -33.53 -15.07
C LEU A 263 22.25 -32.13 -14.83
N VAL A 264 22.66 -31.81 -13.60
CA VAL A 264 22.96 -30.42 -13.22
C VAL A 264 24.44 -30.13 -12.99
N GLU A 265 25.25 -31.11 -12.59
CA GLU A 265 26.69 -30.95 -12.36
C GLU A 265 27.48 -30.31 -13.52
N PRO A 266 27.14 -30.55 -14.81
CA PRO A 266 27.77 -29.84 -15.92
C PRO A 266 27.69 -28.30 -15.82
N PHE A 267 26.72 -27.76 -15.07
CA PHE A 267 26.49 -26.33 -14.90
C PHE A 267 27.05 -25.76 -13.59
N LEU A 268 27.59 -26.60 -12.71
CA LEU A 268 28.07 -26.22 -11.36
C LEU A 268 29.55 -25.86 -11.30
N ARG A 269 30.17 -25.57 -12.45
CA ARG A 269 31.58 -25.10 -12.56
C ARG A 269 32.59 -26.03 -11.88
N GLY A 270 32.34 -27.34 -11.95
CA GLY A 270 33.21 -28.38 -11.41
C GLY A 270 32.91 -28.78 -9.96
N MET A 271 31.86 -28.22 -9.34
CA MET A 271 31.35 -28.70 -8.05
C MET A 271 30.41 -29.89 -8.25
N THR A 272 30.35 -30.78 -7.26
CA THR A 272 29.24 -31.74 -7.16
C THR A 272 27.97 -31.01 -6.73
N LEU A 273 26.81 -31.61 -6.99
CA LEU A 273 25.54 -31.05 -6.50
C LEU A 273 25.51 -30.95 -4.96
N GLU A 274 26.02 -31.97 -4.28
CA GLU A 274 26.14 -31.99 -2.82
C GLU A 274 27.02 -30.85 -2.31
N ASP A 275 28.20 -30.65 -2.92
CA ASP A 275 29.08 -29.55 -2.55
C ASP A 275 28.42 -28.20 -2.82
N ALA A 276 27.71 -28.02 -3.94
CA ALA A 276 27.05 -26.77 -4.24
C ALA A 276 25.93 -26.44 -3.25
N MET A 277 25.12 -27.43 -2.84
CA MET A 277 24.10 -27.26 -1.81
C MET A 277 24.71 -26.97 -0.43
N LYS A 278 25.75 -27.72 -0.04
CA LYS A 278 26.48 -27.52 1.22
C LYS A 278 27.12 -26.13 1.32
N ASN A 279 27.60 -25.61 0.19
CA ASN A 279 28.16 -24.25 0.10
C ASN A 279 27.09 -23.18 -0.18
N LYS A 280 25.79 -23.50 0.01
CA LYS A 280 24.66 -22.57 -0.12
C LYS A 280 24.56 -21.88 -1.49
N LYS A 281 24.99 -22.57 -2.56
CA LYS A 281 24.99 -22.02 -3.92
C LYS A 281 23.78 -22.43 -4.75
N ILE A 282 22.89 -23.28 -4.22
CA ILE A 282 21.73 -23.79 -4.94
C ILE A 282 20.46 -23.17 -4.37
N TYR A 283 19.66 -22.61 -5.26
CA TYR A 283 18.40 -21.94 -4.93
C TYR A 283 17.26 -22.55 -5.74
N ILE A 284 16.05 -22.47 -5.22
CA ILE A 284 14.85 -23.05 -5.81
C ILE A 284 13.69 -22.05 -5.80
N VAL A 285 12.86 -22.14 -6.84
CA VAL A 285 11.50 -21.60 -6.83
C VAL A 285 10.54 -22.74 -7.10
N ASN A 286 9.51 -22.87 -6.27
CA ASN A 286 8.44 -23.85 -6.44
C ASN A 286 7.08 -23.16 -6.52
N LEU A 287 6.47 -23.15 -7.71
CA LEU A 287 5.16 -22.55 -7.95
C LEU A 287 4.01 -23.56 -7.82
N GLN A 288 4.11 -24.50 -6.88
CA GLN A 288 3.07 -25.51 -6.62
C GLN A 288 1.68 -24.91 -6.37
N LYS A 289 1.59 -23.70 -5.80
CA LYS A 289 0.32 -22.99 -5.53
C LYS A 289 -0.51 -22.70 -6.79
N LEU A 290 0.07 -22.80 -8.00
CA LEU A 290 -0.65 -22.70 -9.27
C LEU A 290 -1.40 -23.99 -9.67
N SER A 291 -1.33 -25.05 -8.86
CA SER A 291 -2.01 -26.32 -9.16
C SER A 291 -3.53 -26.16 -9.10
N ASP A 292 -4.22 -26.81 -10.02
CA ASP A 292 -5.68 -26.85 -10.09
C ASP A 292 -6.37 -25.47 -10.23
N ILE A 293 -5.67 -24.49 -10.82
CA ILE A 293 -6.21 -23.16 -11.11
C ILE A 293 -6.95 -23.15 -12.45
N HIS A 294 -8.14 -22.52 -12.46
CA HIS A 294 -8.91 -22.27 -13.66
C HIS A 294 -8.10 -21.51 -14.72
N CYS A 295 -8.25 -21.93 -15.98
CA CYS A 295 -7.69 -21.23 -17.13
C CYS A 295 -8.77 -20.96 -18.18
N ARG A 296 -8.76 -19.76 -18.74
CA ARG A 296 -9.74 -19.37 -19.76
C ARG A 296 -9.49 -20.11 -21.07
N PHE A 297 -10.56 -20.29 -21.85
CA PHE A 297 -10.50 -20.79 -23.23
C PHE A 297 -9.78 -22.14 -23.37
N ASN A 298 -9.92 -23.04 -22.39
CA ASN A 298 -9.20 -24.32 -22.31
C ASN A 298 -7.67 -24.19 -22.45
N ARG A 299 -7.12 -23.04 -22.05
CA ARG A 299 -5.67 -22.84 -21.96
C ARG A 299 -5.12 -23.61 -20.75
N LEU A 300 -3.80 -23.66 -20.68
CA LEU A 300 -3.07 -24.31 -19.60
C LEU A 300 -2.04 -23.34 -19.02
N ILE A 301 -1.94 -23.31 -17.69
CA ILE A 301 -0.84 -22.66 -16.98
C ILE A 301 0.10 -23.75 -16.44
N CYS A 302 1.42 -23.54 -16.56
CA CYS A 302 2.41 -24.42 -15.95
C CYS A 302 2.48 -24.19 -14.43
N THR A 303 2.93 -25.21 -13.70
CA THR A 303 3.12 -25.20 -12.23
C THR A 303 4.58 -25.52 -11.89
N PRO A 304 5.53 -24.69 -12.35
CA PRO A 304 6.91 -25.13 -12.49
C PRO A 304 7.68 -25.14 -11.17
N MET A 305 8.73 -25.96 -11.16
CA MET A 305 9.86 -25.87 -10.24
C MET A 305 11.11 -25.50 -11.03
N ALA A 306 11.92 -24.57 -10.52
CA ALA A 306 13.18 -24.18 -11.14
C ALA A 306 14.32 -24.16 -10.12
N LEU A 307 15.45 -24.75 -10.50
CA LEU A 307 16.67 -24.79 -9.72
C LEU A 307 17.70 -23.81 -10.31
N PHE A 308 18.41 -23.12 -9.44
CA PHE A 308 19.38 -22.09 -9.79
C PHE A 308 20.70 -22.33 -9.07
N PHE A 309 21.81 -21.93 -9.69
CA PHE A 309 23.15 -21.96 -9.14
C PHE A 309 23.78 -20.57 -9.15
N VAL A 310 24.40 -20.17 -8.03
CA VAL A 310 25.20 -18.94 -7.95
C VAL A 310 26.61 -19.23 -8.44
N ASN A 311 26.97 -18.65 -9.59
CA ASN A 311 28.29 -18.86 -10.19
C ASN A 311 29.38 -17.98 -9.55
N ASN A 312 30.64 -18.18 -9.96
CA ASN A 312 31.77 -17.42 -9.41
C ASN A 312 31.76 -15.91 -9.75
N ARG A 313 30.87 -15.47 -10.64
CA ARG A 313 30.61 -14.05 -10.93
C ARG A 313 29.43 -13.50 -10.13
N GLN A 314 28.91 -14.27 -9.17
CA GLN A 314 27.74 -13.92 -8.36
C GLN A 314 26.48 -13.70 -9.21
N GLU A 315 26.37 -14.41 -10.34
CA GLU A 315 25.14 -14.43 -11.13
C GLU A 315 24.32 -15.66 -10.75
N LEU A 316 23.02 -15.46 -10.54
CA LEU A 316 22.06 -16.55 -10.39
C LEU A 316 21.78 -17.15 -11.76
N MET A 317 22.13 -18.43 -11.95
CA MET A 317 22.01 -19.13 -13.23
C MET A 317 20.95 -20.23 -13.14
N PRO A 318 19.93 -20.27 -14.00
CA PRO A 318 19.03 -21.43 -14.07
C PRO A 318 19.80 -22.68 -14.52
N ILE A 319 19.60 -23.79 -13.80
CA ILE A 319 20.27 -25.08 -14.10
C ILE A 319 19.27 -26.21 -14.37
N ALA A 320 18.03 -26.10 -13.90
CA ALA A 320 16.98 -27.07 -14.18
C ALA A 320 15.59 -26.42 -14.10
N ILE A 321 14.64 -26.85 -14.94
CA ILE A 321 13.23 -26.48 -14.88
C ILE A 321 12.37 -27.72 -15.12
N GLN A 322 11.41 -28.00 -14.24
CA GLN A 322 10.33 -28.97 -14.50
C GLN A 322 9.01 -28.19 -14.55
N LEU A 323 8.22 -28.34 -15.63
CA LEU A 323 7.10 -27.44 -15.90
C LEU A 323 5.84 -27.76 -15.11
N PHE A 324 5.68 -29.00 -14.66
CA PHE A 324 4.58 -29.43 -13.80
C PHE A 324 5.07 -30.17 -12.56
N GLN A 325 4.23 -30.17 -11.52
CA GLN A 325 4.53 -30.80 -10.24
C GLN A 325 4.65 -32.33 -10.31
N LYS A 326 3.86 -32.99 -11.18
CA LYS A 326 3.83 -34.44 -11.27
C LYS A 326 4.86 -34.94 -12.29
N PRO A 327 5.84 -35.78 -11.88
CA PRO A 327 6.77 -36.41 -12.82
C PRO A 327 6.03 -37.27 -13.85
N ALA A 328 6.42 -37.15 -15.12
CA ALA A 328 5.91 -37.96 -16.22
C ALA A 328 6.89 -37.93 -17.40
N ASP A 329 6.77 -38.89 -18.32
CA ASP A 329 7.61 -38.94 -19.53
C ASP A 329 7.45 -37.70 -20.42
N ASP A 330 6.28 -37.07 -20.38
CA ASP A 330 5.94 -35.82 -21.08
C ASP A 330 6.15 -34.55 -20.22
N ASN A 331 6.69 -34.70 -19.00
CA ASN A 331 7.10 -33.61 -18.12
C ASN A 331 8.55 -33.84 -17.64
N PRO A 332 9.53 -33.74 -18.55
CA PRO A 332 10.93 -33.93 -18.21
C PRO A 332 11.49 -32.74 -17.40
N VAL A 333 12.67 -32.95 -16.82
CA VAL A 333 13.50 -31.86 -16.31
C VAL A 333 14.30 -31.28 -17.46
N PHE A 334 13.99 -30.04 -17.83
CA PHE A 334 14.71 -29.28 -18.84
C PHE A 334 15.97 -28.66 -18.25
N VAL A 335 17.05 -28.64 -19.03
CA VAL A 335 18.37 -28.13 -18.62
C VAL A 335 18.99 -27.22 -19.70
N PRO A 336 19.97 -26.36 -19.37
CA PRO A 336 20.58 -25.44 -20.34
C PRO A 336 21.25 -26.12 -21.56
N SER A 337 21.61 -27.40 -21.48
CA SER A 337 22.18 -28.17 -22.59
C SER A 337 21.15 -28.74 -23.55
N ASP A 338 19.85 -28.62 -23.25
CA ASP A 338 18.79 -29.00 -24.17
C ASP A 338 18.85 -28.17 -25.46
N SER A 339 18.10 -28.62 -26.47
CA SER A 339 17.99 -27.87 -27.72
C SER A 339 17.64 -26.40 -27.44
N LYS A 340 18.27 -25.47 -28.18
CA LYS A 340 18.14 -24.02 -27.98
C LYS A 340 16.69 -23.57 -27.73
N TYR A 341 15.77 -24.05 -28.56
CA TYR A 341 14.36 -23.65 -28.48
C TYR A 341 13.61 -24.39 -27.37
N THR A 342 13.97 -25.63 -27.05
CA THR A 342 13.42 -26.36 -25.89
C THR A 342 13.68 -25.61 -24.60
N TRP A 343 14.95 -25.27 -24.32
CA TRP A 343 15.32 -24.54 -23.11
C TRP A 343 14.70 -23.13 -23.07
N MET A 344 14.69 -22.43 -24.21
CA MET A 344 14.03 -21.13 -24.31
C MET A 344 12.53 -21.21 -23.97
N MET A 345 11.84 -22.22 -24.48
CA MET A 345 10.40 -22.39 -24.26
C MET A 345 10.09 -22.78 -22.81
N ALA A 346 10.91 -23.64 -22.18
CA ALA A 346 10.78 -23.96 -20.75
C ALA A 346 10.88 -22.70 -19.87
N LYS A 347 11.83 -21.80 -20.17
CA LYS A 347 11.96 -20.50 -19.51
C LYS A 347 10.74 -19.59 -19.75
N MET A 348 10.20 -19.56 -20.97
CA MET A 348 9.00 -18.76 -21.28
C MET A 348 7.77 -19.24 -20.50
N TYR A 349 7.54 -20.56 -20.45
CA TYR A 349 6.45 -21.14 -19.66
C TYR A 349 6.62 -20.88 -18.16
N TYR A 350 7.85 -20.96 -17.65
CA TYR A 350 8.14 -20.55 -16.28
C TYR A 350 7.77 -19.08 -16.03
N ASN A 351 8.22 -18.16 -16.88
CA ASN A 351 7.95 -16.73 -16.68
C ASN A 351 6.45 -16.40 -16.79
N ASN A 352 5.67 -17.13 -17.61
CA ASN A 352 4.21 -17.00 -17.64
C ASN A 352 3.56 -17.43 -16.31
N ALA A 353 4.05 -18.52 -15.71
CA ALA A 353 3.60 -18.98 -14.39
C ALA A 353 3.98 -17.99 -13.28
N ASP A 354 5.23 -17.51 -13.26
CA ASP A 354 5.70 -16.49 -12.32
C ASP A 354 4.88 -15.19 -12.44
N ALA A 355 4.59 -14.72 -13.65
CA ALA A 355 3.75 -13.55 -13.88
C ALA A 355 2.31 -13.74 -13.35
N ALA A 356 1.73 -14.94 -13.51
CA ALA A 356 0.42 -15.26 -12.97
C ALA A 356 0.41 -15.22 -11.43
N PHE A 357 1.44 -15.78 -10.80
CA PHE A 357 1.60 -15.74 -9.35
C PHE A 357 1.85 -14.31 -8.84
N HIS A 358 2.75 -13.57 -9.48
CA HIS A 358 3.05 -12.18 -9.14
C HIS A 358 1.80 -11.30 -9.17
N GLN A 359 1.06 -11.28 -10.28
CA GLN A 359 -0.08 -10.38 -10.42
C GLN A 359 -1.22 -10.72 -9.45
N SER A 360 -1.44 -12.02 -9.21
CA SER A 360 -2.52 -12.47 -8.33
C SER A 360 -2.15 -12.33 -6.86
N CYS A 361 -1.02 -12.91 -6.45
CA CYS A 361 -0.62 -13.01 -5.05
C CYS A 361 0.25 -11.84 -4.63
N THR A 362 1.49 -11.75 -5.11
CA THR A 362 2.46 -10.75 -4.64
C THR A 362 1.94 -9.32 -4.79
N HIS A 363 1.27 -9.01 -5.91
CA HIS A 363 0.71 -7.70 -6.18
C HIS A 363 -0.70 -7.56 -5.58
N LEU A 364 -1.74 -8.12 -6.20
CA LEU A 364 -3.11 -7.88 -5.74
C LEU A 364 -3.40 -8.42 -4.33
N GLY A 365 -3.05 -9.68 -4.06
CA GLY A 365 -3.34 -10.34 -2.79
C GLY A 365 -2.60 -9.73 -1.60
N PHE A 366 -1.26 -9.79 -1.62
CA PHE A 366 -0.39 -9.55 -0.48
C PHE A 366 -0.02 -8.08 -0.27
N THR A 367 -0.30 -7.20 -1.24
CA THR A 367 -0.17 -5.74 -1.04
C THR A 367 -1.54 -5.07 -0.96
N HIS A 368 -2.29 -5.05 -2.06
CA HIS A 368 -3.55 -4.30 -2.14
C HIS A 368 -4.60 -4.77 -1.11
N LEU A 369 -4.93 -6.06 -1.07
CA LEU A 369 -6.01 -6.56 -0.21
C LEU A 369 -5.62 -6.62 1.28
N VAL A 370 -4.36 -6.94 1.57
CA VAL A 370 -3.81 -6.87 2.93
C VAL A 370 -3.85 -5.44 3.47
N ALA A 371 -3.30 -4.49 2.71
CA ALA A 371 -3.26 -3.10 3.13
C ALA A 371 -4.68 -2.52 3.28
N GLU A 372 -5.64 -2.92 2.44
CA GLU A 372 -7.05 -2.50 2.59
C GLU A 372 -7.63 -2.99 3.91
N THR A 373 -7.35 -4.24 4.30
CA THR A 373 -7.81 -4.77 5.59
C THR A 373 -7.25 -3.94 6.75
N MET A 374 -5.96 -3.58 6.69
CA MET A 374 -5.30 -2.74 7.68
C MET A 374 -5.91 -1.32 7.73
N CYS A 375 -6.12 -0.70 6.56
CA CYS A 375 -6.75 0.62 6.43
C CYS A 375 -8.14 0.65 7.08
N VAL A 376 -8.99 -0.32 6.74
CA VAL A 376 -10.33 -0.42 7.32
C VAL A 376 -10.26 -0.66 8.83
N GLY A 377 -9.37 -1.54 9.30
CA GLY A 377 -9.12 -1.75 10.73
C GLY A 377 -8.70 -0.47 11.45
N THR A 378 -7.78 0.30 10.86
CA THR A 378 -7.31 1.59 11.39
C THR A 378 -8.46 2.58 11.53
N HIS A 379 -9.25 2.81 10.48
CA HIS A 379 -10.40 3.73 10.56
C HIS A 379 -11.45 3.31 11.59
N ARG A 380 -11.66 2.01 11.77
CA ARG A 380 -12.70 1.48 12.68
C ARG A 380 -12.31 1.52 14.15
N GLN A 381 -11.02 1.57 14.47
CA GLN A 381 -10.54 1.35 15.85
C GLN A 381 -9.69 2.50 16.38
N LEU A 382 -9.05 3.28 15.53
CA LEU A 382 -8.20 4.40 15.94
C LEU A 382 -8.89 5.72 15.58
N SER A 383 -9.01 6.60 16.56
CA SER A 383 -9.54 7.95 16.31
C SER A 383 -8.64 8.70 15.32
N PRO A 384 -9.16 9.64 14.53
CA PRO A 384 -8.32 10.55 13.75
C PRO A 384 -7.28 11.31 14.61
N SER A 385 -7.55 11.54 15.89
CA SER A 385 -6.57 12.15 16.82
C SER A 385 -5.51 11.16 17.33
N HIS A 386 -5.60 9.87 17.01
CA HIS A 386 -4.66 8.86 17.51
C HIS A 386 -3.30 8.97 16.81
N PRO A 387 -2.16 8.95 17.53
CA PRO A 387 -0.83 9.05 16.92
C PRO A 387 -0.57 8.01 15.83
N VAL A 388 -0.95 6.74 16.06
CA VAL A 388 -0.84 5.67 15.05
C VAL A 388 -1.76 5.91 13.85
N PHE A 389 -2.94 6.51 14.03
CA PHE A 389 -3.80 6.87 12.90
C PHE A 389 -3.12 7.94 12.04
N GLN A 390 -2.62 9.01 12.67
CA GLN A 390 -1.92 10.11 11.99
C GLN A 390 -0.67 9.62 11.26
N LEU A 391 0.05 8.66 11.83
CA LEU A 391 1.20 8.03 11.20
C LEU A 391 0.82 7.19 9.98
N LEU A 392 -0.26 6.42 10.04
CA LEU A 392 -0.65 5.48 8.98
C LEU A 392 -1.50 6.11 7.87
N ALA A 393 -2.32 7.11 8.17
CA ALA A 393 -3.29 7.68 7.24
C ALA A 393 -2.69 8.11 5.87
N PRO A 394 -1.51 8.76 5.81
CA PRO A 394 -0.89 9.11 4.53
C PRO A 394 -0.56 7.89 3.66
N HIS A 395 -0.29 6.74 4.26
CA HIS A 395 0.06 5.50 3.56
C HIS A 395 -1.17 4.76 2.98
N TYR A 396 -2.38 5.19 3.33
CA TYR A 396 -3.63 4.62 2.82
C TYR A 396 -4.28 5.46 1.72
N LEU A 397 -3.68 6.60 1.36
CA LEU A 397 -4.25 7.50 0.37
C LEU A 397 -4.61 6.77 -0.93
N TYR A 398 -5.89 6.84 -1.29
CA TYR A 398 -6.50 6.22 -2.48
C TYR A 398 -6.52 4.69 -2.53
N LEU A 399 -6.07 3.99 -1.49
CA LEU A 399 -6.04 2.54 -1.45
C LEU A 399 -7.43 1.92 -1.63
N LEU A 400 -8.43 2.40 -0.88
CA LEU A 400 -9.80 1.88 -0.98
C LEU A 400 -10.44 2.20 -2.34
N ALA A 401 -10.09 3.35 -2.93
CA ALA A 401 -10.56 3.73 -4.27
C ALA A 401 -9.99 2.84 -5.36
N ILE A 402 -8.67 2.60 -5.37
CA ILE A 402 -8.04 1.76 -6.40
C ILE A 402 -8.49 0.31 -6.28
N ASN A 403 -8.63 -0.23 -5.07
CA ASN A 403 -9.13 -1.58 -4.87
C ASN A 403 -10.59 -1.71 -5.32
N SER A 404 -11.44 -0.73 -5.00
CA SER A 404 -12.84 -0.72 -5.48
C SER A 404 -12.93 -0.66 -7.01
N LEU A 405 -12.04 0.09 -7.67
CA LEU A 405 -11.93 0.09 -9.13
C LEU A 405 -11.45 -1.26 -9.67
N ALA A 406 -10.50 -1.91 -9.01
CA ALA A 406 -10.02 -3.23 -9.39
C ALA A 406 -11.17 -4.26 -9.41
N PHE A 407 -12.01 -4.30 -8.36
CA PHE A 407 -13.16 -5.21 -8.31
C PHE A 407 -14.20 -4.97 -9.40
N THR A 408 -14.34 -3.73 -9.87
CA THR A 408 -15.37 -3.35 -10.85
C THR A 408 -14.89 -3.36 -12.30
N ALA A 409 -13.58 -3.27 -12.55
CA ALA A 409 -13.02 -3.15 -13.89
C ALA A 409 -11.84 -4.11 -14.19
N LEU A 410 -11.04 -4.48 -13.20
CA LEU A 410 -9.86 -5.33 -13.39
C LEU A 410 -10.22 -6.82 -13.31
N ILE A 411 -10.85 -7.22 -12.21
CA ILE A 411 -11.18 -8.63 -11.87
C ILE A 411 -12.70 -8.92 -11.91
N ALA A 412 -13.48 -7.99 -12.47
CA ALA A 412 -14.88 -8.23 -12.83
C ALA A 412 -14.97 -9.21 -14.02
N PRO A 413 -16.09 -9.92 -14.20
CA PRO A 413 -16.34 -10.69 -15.42
C PRO A 413 -16.13 -9.84 -16.68
N ASP A 414 -15.37 -10.36 -17.65
CA ASP A 414 -14.94 -9.67 -18.88
C ASP A 414 -14.12 -8.38 -18.64
N GLY A 415 -13.55 -8.27 -17.43
CA GLY A 415 -12.60 -7.24 -17.04
C GLY A 415 -11.26 -7.36 -17.76
N TRP A 416 -10.29 -6.54 -17.33
CA TRP A 416 -8.97 -6.52 -17.96
C TRP A 416 -8.20 -7.84 -17.81
N VAL A 417 -8.25 -8.48 -16.64
CA VAL A 417 -7.54 -9.74 -16.38
C VAL A 417 -8.03 -10.87 -17.29
N ASP A 418 -9.34 -10.90 -17.56
CA ASP A 418 -9.95 -11.88 -18.46
C ASP A 418 -9.48 -11.78 -19.91
N LYS A 419 -9.00 -10.61 -20.32
CA LYS A 419 -8.55 -10.33 -21.69
C LYS A 419 -7.06 -10.58 -21.88
N THR A 420 -6.27 -10.56 -20.81
CA THR A 420 -4.80 -10.51 -20.90
C THR A 420 -4.08 -11.65 -20.19
N MET A 421 -4.73 -12.36 -19.25
CA MET A 421 -4.10 -13.43 -18.48
C MET A 421 -4.64 -14.81 -18.85
N THR A 422 -3.76 -15.81 -18.82
CA THR A 422 -4.09 -17.22 -19.08
C THR A 422 -5.15 -17.75 -18.10
N THR A 423 -5.02 -17.39 -16.83
CA THR A 423 -5.91 -17.80 -15.74
C THR A 423 -7.24 -17.05 -15.73
N GLY A 424 -7.31 -15.87 -16.34
CA GLY A 424 -8.44 -14.95 -16.20
C GLY A 424 -8.67 -14.50 -14.75
N ALA A 425 -9.76 -13.77 -14.54
CA ALA A 425 -10.12 -13.24 -13.23
C ALA A 425 -10.48 -14.36 -12.25
N GLU A 426 -11.12 -15.43 -12.72
CA GLU A 426 -11.51 -16.58 -11.90
C GLU A 426 -10.28 -17.32 -11.36
N GLY A 427 -9.32 -17.68 -12.21
CA GLY A 427 -8.10 -18.34 -11.76
C GLY A 427 -7.20 -17.43 -10.90
N MET A 428 -7.18 -16.12 -11.16
CA MET A 428 -6.53 -15.15 -10.26
C MET A 428 -7.15 -15.17 -8.85
N LYS A 429 -8.49 -15.18 -8.75
CA LYS A 429 -9.19 -15.25 -7.46
C LYS A 429 -8.93 -16.56 -6.74
N GLU A 430 -8.97 -17.69 -7.45
CA GLU A 430 -8.63 -18.99 -6.88
C GLU A 430 -7.21 -19.01 -6.30
N LEU A 431 -6.24 -18.45 -7.03
CA LEU A 431 -4.86 -18.42 -6.59
C LEU A 431 -4.67 -17.59 -5.32
N ILE A 432 -5.35 -16.45 -5.21
CA ILE A 432 -5.37 -15.63 -3.97
C ILE A 432 -6.01 -16.44 -2.83
N LYS A 433 -7.19 -17.02 -3.08
CA LYS A 433 -7.94 -17.82 -2.09
C LYS A 433 -7.10 -18.96 -1.52
N TYR A 434 -6.31 -19.66 -2.34
CA TYR A 434 -5.47 -20.76 -1.88
C TYR A 434 -4.17 -20.29 -1.22
N SER A 435 -3.67 -19.11 -1.61
CA SER A 435 -2.42 -18.59 -1.08
C SER A 435 -2.61 -17.85 0.25
N TRP A 436 -3.75 -17.16 0.42
CA TRP A 436 -4.03 -16.31 1.58
C TRP A 436 -3.93 -17.01 2.94
N PRO A 437 -4.47 -18.23 3.16
CA PRO A 437 -4.38 -18.90 4.45
C PRO A 437 -2.96 -19.23 4.93
N SER A 438 -1.99 -19.25 4.01
CA SER A 438 -0.58 -19.52 4.32
C SER A 438 0.27 -18.26 4.51
N TRP A 439 -0.26 -17.08 4.16
CA TRP A 439 0.45 -15.81 4.28
C TRP A 439 0.32 -15.30 5.71
N ARG A 440 1.44 -14.88 6.32
CA ARG A 440 1.44 -14.29 7.66
C ARG A 440 2.15 -12.95 7.67
N MET A 441 1.55 -11.96 8.34
CA MET A 441 2.17 -10.63 8.48
C MET A 441 3.52 -10.68 9.22
N ASP A 442 3.65 -11.55 10.22
CA ASP A 442 4.86 -11.69 11.03
C ASP A 442 5.98 -12.51 10.36
N ILE A 443 5.67 -13.12 9.21
CA ILE A 443 6.65 -13.73 8.30
C ILE A 443 6.59 -12.93 7.01
N ASP A 444 5.71 -13.32 6.08
CA ASP A 444 5.58 -12.81 4.72
C ASP A 444 5.33 -11.28 4.56
N GLY A 445 5.06 -10.56 5.65
CA GLY A 445 4.87 -9.10 5.68
C GLY A 445 5.95 -8.32 6.42
N TRP A 446 6.92 -9.00 7.05
CA TRP A 446 7.94 -8.38 7.89
C TRP A 446 9.32 -8.70 7.36
N LEU A 447 9.94 -7.84 6.54
CA LEU A 447 11.20 -8.16 5.83
C LEU A 447 12.28 -8.90 6.66
N PRO A 448 12.58 -8.56 7.94
CA PRO A 448 13.53 -9.34 8.75
C PRO A 448 13.08 -10.77 9.15
N ALA A 449 11.78 -11.08 9.07
CA ALA A 449 11.10 -12.32 9.49
C ALA A 449 10.30 -13.02 8.39
N ASP A 450 10.04 -12.35 7.26
CA ASP A 450 9.73 -12.92 5.95
C ASP A 450 10.80 -13.93 5.57
N TRP A 451 11.97 -13.75 6.19
CA TRP A 451 13.09 -14.64 6.18
C TRP A 451 13.31 -15.45 7.50
N LEU A 452 12.25 -15.85 8.22
CA LEU A 452 12.31 -16.75 9.37
C LEU A 452 11.26 -17.90 9.36
N THR A 453 11.67 -19.13 9.04
CA THR A 453 11.06 -20.38 9.57
C THR A 453 12.14 -21.48 9.59
N GLU A 454 12.48 -22.17 10.68
CA GLU A 454 11.61 -22.91 11.63
C GLU A 454 11.67 -22.46 13.10
N GLY A 455 10.49 -22.52 13.73
CA GLY A 455 10.13 -22.30 15.13
C GLY A 455 11.19 -21.97 16.18
N TYR A 456 11.18 -20.74 16.71
CA TYR A 456 11.23 -20.42 18.15
C TYR A 456 10.77 -18.97 18.38
N VAL A 457 10.11 -18.74 19.51
CA VAL A 457 9.61 -17.45 20.00
C VAL A 457 10.76 -16.45 20.17
N VAL A 458 10.68 -15.28 19.54
CA VAL A 458 11.63 -14.18 19.75
C VAL A 458 11.22 -13.37 20.97
N THR A 459 11.66 -13.79 22.15
CA THR A 459 11.78 -12.90 23.32
C THR A 459 13.16 -12.27 23.30
N SER A 460 13.21 -10.94 23.18
CA SER A 460 14.39 -10.07 23.09
C SER A 460 15.02 -9.94 21.70
N ILE A 461 14.73 -8.78 21.07
CA ILE A 461 15.35 -8.32 19.84
C ILE A 461 16.81 -7.94 20.17
N LYS A 462 17.73 -8.88 19.96
CA LYS A 462 19.13 -8.56 19.69
C LYS A 462 19.28 -8.51 18.17
N PHE A 463 19.59 -7.34 17.63
CA PHE A 463 19.95 -7.12 16.24
C PHE A 463 21.31 -7.75 15.93
N THR A 464 21.35 -9.08 15.84
CA THR A 464 22.45 -9.83 15.25
C THR A 464 21.86 -10.58 14.07
N PHE A 465 22.33 -10.25 12.87
CA PHE A 465 21.92 -10.73 11.55
C PHE A 465 22.23 -12.23 11.37
N GLU A 466 21.54 -13.10 12.10
CA GLU A 466 21.43 -14.52 11.78
C GLU A 466 19.97 -14.78 11.39
N THR A 467 19.65 -14.50 10.12
CA THR A 467 18.35 -14.72 9.50
C THR A 467 18.28 -16.12 8.89
N ALA A 468 17.08 -16.70 8.77
CA ALA A 468 16.87 -18.13 8.51
C ALA A 468 16.34 -18.44 7.09
N PHE A 469 16.59 -17.56 6.11
CA PHE A 469 16.70 -17.98 4.72
C PHE A 469 18.10 -17.57 4.30
N GLU A 470 18.91 -18.52 3.91
CA GLU A 470 20.32 -18.25 3.56
C GLU A 470 20.44 -17.59 2.16
N VAL A 471 19.47 -16.74 1.81
CA VAL A 471 19.56 -15.71 0.76
C VAL A 471 20.03 -14.36 1.32
N ASP A 472 20.04 -14.18 2.65
CA ASP A 472 20.43 -12.93 3.31
C ASP A 472 21.90 -12.88 3.69
N ASP A 473 22.59 -14.01 3.55
CA ASP A 473 24.02 -14.07 3.63
C ASP A 473 24.60 -13.27 2.46
N VAL A 474 24.86 -11.98 2.71
CA VAL A 474 25.44 -11.04 1.74
C VAL A 474 26.81 -11.56 1.26
N GLU A 475 27.51 -12.37 2.05
CA GLU A 475 28.77 -12.98 1.64
C GLU A 475 28.55 -14.18 0.69
N ALA A 476 27.53 -15.00 0.93
CA ALA A 476 27.19 -16.14 0.07
C ALA A 476 26.45 -15.74 -1.22
N PHE A 477 25.60 -14.71 -1.17
CA PHE A 477 24.83 -14.21 -2.31
C PHE A 477 24.75 -12.68 -2.34
N PRO A 478 25.85 -11.99 -2.74
CA PRO A 478 25.94 -10.54 -2.73
C PRO A 478 25.07 -9.85 -3.80
N ASN A 479 24.67 -10.53 -4.86
CA ASN A 479 23.97 -9.91 -5.99
C ASN A 479 22.44 -10.04 -5.85
N TYR A 480 21.88 -9.39 -4.84
CA TYR A 480 20.44 -9.35 -4.58
C TYR A 480 19.96 -7.91 -4.34
N PRO A 481 19.83 -7.08 -5.40
CA PRO A 481 19.56 -5.65 -5.26
C PRO A 481 18.24 -5.33 -4.52
N TYR A 482 17.17 -6.10 -4.76
CA TYR A 482 15.90 -5.89 -4.05
C TYR A 482 16.07 -6.02 -2.53
N ARG A 483 16.78 -7.07 -2.06
CA ARG A 483 17.07 -7.29 -0.65
C ARG A 483 17.81 -6.10 -0.06
N ASP A 484 18.88 -5.67 -0.73
CA ASP A 484 19.77 -4.63 -0.22
C ASP A 484 19.03 -3.28 -0.09
N ASP A 485 18.27 -2.89 -1.11
CA ASP A 485 17.49 -1.65 -1.09
C ASP A 485 16.31 -1.74 -0.11
N ALA A 486 15.60 -2.86 -0.08
CA ALA A 486 14.45 -3.06 0.80
C ALA A 486 14.83 -3.04 2.28
N LEU A 487 15.99 -3.61 2.65
CA LEU A 487 16.50 -3.56 4.02
C LEU A 487 16.86 -2.14 4.45
N LEU A 488 17.48 -1.35 3.58
CA LEU A 488 17.78 0.05 3.87
C LEU A 488 16.50 0.87 4.11
N LEU A 489 15.49 0.67 3.25
CA LEU A 489 14.18 1.31 3.40
C LEU A 489 13.47 0.85 4.67
N PHE A 490 13.50 -0.45 4.95
CA PHE A 490 12.92 -1.03 6.16
C PHE A 490 13.53 -0.38 7.41
N GLU A 491 14.85 -0.32 7.53
CA GLU A 491 15.51 0.26 8.70
C GLU A 491 15.21 1.76 8.87
N ALA A 492 15.13 2.50 7.75
CA ALA A 492 14.75 3.91 7.78
C ALA A 492 13.31 4.10 8.27
N ILE A 493 12.36 3.34 7.72
CA ILE A 493 10.95 3.38 8.11
C ILE A 493 10.78 2.92 9.56
N HIS A 494 11.41 1.80 9.94
CA HIS A 494 11.35 1.25 11.29
C HIS A 494 11.91 2.23 12.32
N THR A 495 13.04 2.89 12.02
CA THR A 495 13.62 3.92 12.88
C THR A 495 12.67 5.11 13.04
N TYR A 496 12.12 5.61 11.94
CA TYR A 496 11.16 6.71 11.96
C TYR A 496 9.91 6.38 12.79
N VAL A 497 9.28 5.23 12.51
CA VAL A 497 8.09 4.75 13.25
C VAL A 497 8.41 4.60 14.74
N ARG A 498 9.55 3.98 15.07
CA ARG A 498 9.98 3.79 16.47
C ARG A 498 10.14 5.12 17.20
N GLU A 499 10.85 6.10 16.60
CA GLU A 499 11.08 7.40 17.22
C GLU A 499 9.77 8.17 17.45
N VAL A 500 8.86 8.15 16.46
CA VAL A 500 7.54 8.76 16.60
C VAL A 500 6.76 8.10 17.73
N LEU A 501 6.65 6.77 17.75
CA LEU A 501 5.86 6.06 18.75
C LEU A 501 6.46 6.16 20.16
N GLN A 502 7.78 6.19 20.31
CA GLN A 502 8.43 6.39 21.61
C GLN A 502 8.11 7.74 22.26
N ALA A 503 7.82 8.78 21.46
CA ALA A 503 7.39 10.07 22.00
C ALA A 503 5.99 10.01 22.67
N PHE A 504 5.14 9.06 22.27
CA PHE A 504 3.81 8.87 22.84
C PHE A 504 3.77 7.74 23.88
N TYR A 505 4.49 6.65 23.63
CA TYR A 505 4.59 5.47 24.48
C TYR A 505 5.94 5.41 25.21
N ASP A 506 6.26 6.47 25.95
CA ASP A 506 7.47 6.57 26.78
C ASP A 506 7.50 5.60 27.97
N THR A 507 6.34 5.07 28.38
CA THR A 507 6.23 3.99 29.38
C THR A 507 5.32 2.85 28.90
N PRO A 508 5.57 1.59 29.35
CA PRO A 508 4.72 0.44 28.99
C PRO A 508 3.25 0.57 29.41
N GLU A 509 2.97 1.34 30.46
CA GLU A 509 1.60 1.58 30.96
C GLU A 509 0.78 2.39 29.96
N LYS A 510 1.39 3.30 29.20
CA LYS A 510 0.68 4.04 28.15
C LYS A 510 0.24 3.12 27.01
N LEU A 511 1.03 2.11 26.66
CA LEU A 511 0.67 1.15 25.62
C LEU A 511 -0.41 0.18 26.11
N THR A 512 -0.26 -0.36 27.32
CA THR A 512 -1.24 -1.28 27.90
C THR A 512 -2.56 -0.60 28.28
N GLY A 513 -2.53 0.70 28.60
CA GLY A 513 -3.71 1.52 28.86
C GLY A 513 -4.41 2.07 27.60
N ASP A 514 -3.80 1.92 26.43
CA ASP A 514 -4.36 2.37 25.15
C ASP A 514 -5.39 1.37 24.61
N TRP A 515 -6.65 1.59 24.97
CA TRP A 515 -7.75 0.73 24.57
C TRP A 515 -8.06 0.79 23.07
N GLU A 516 -7.63 1.81 22.32
CA GLU A 516 -7.82 1.86 20.86
C GLU A 516 -6.88 0.85 20.19
N ILE A 517 -5.59 0.87 20.56
CA ILE A 517 -4.61 -0.08 20.04
C ILE A 517 -4.91 -1.52 20.47
N GLN A 518 -5.32 -1.76 21.72
CA GLN A 518 -5.71 -3.11 22.15
C GLN A 518 -6.92 -3.65 21.36
N ASN A 519 -7.78 -2.77 20.84
CA ASN A 519 -8.93 -3.15 20.01
C ASN A 519 -8.63 -3.18 18.51
N TRP A 520 -7.46 -2.70 18.08
CA TRP A 520 -7.09 -2.61 16.66
C TRP A 520 -6.94 -3.99 16.02
N ASP A 521 -6.40 -4.96 16.77
CA ASP A 521 -6.16 -6.34 16.32
C ASP A 521 -7.38 -7.27 16.47
N THR A 522 -8.41 -6.89 17.25
CA THR A 522 -9.35 -7.88 17.80
C THR A 522 -10.68 -8.09 17.05
N ARG A 523 -10.96 -7.47 15.89
CA ARG A 523 -12.29 -7.63 15.20
C ARG A 523 -12.32 -7.51 13.67
#